data_AF-A0A672G3A5-F1
#
_entry.id   AF-A0A672G3A5-F1
#
_cell.length_a   1.000
_cell.length_b   1.000
_cell.length_c   1.000
_cell.angle_alpha   90.00
_cell.angle_beta   90.00
_cell.angle_gamma   90.00
#
_symmetry.space_group_name_H-M   'P 1'
#
loop_
_entity.id
_entity.type
_entity.pdbx_description
1 polymer ?
#
loop_
_entity_poly.entity_id
_entity_poly.type
_entity_poly.pdbx_seq_one_letter_code
_entity_poly.pdbx_strand_id
1 'polypeptide(L)'
;MPPLPLKERFPPIMACCGLCQYETNKLVRIQSVRLGSLKWSLNAVILLVICLMMLWNRKYQQFDLVVSSVTTKMKGVAQIQLPGEGQLVWDSVDYSGPAQKNSFFVMTNVIVTKGQKQGKCPEVPWNGRLCVSDKDCQKGASTPQSNGTRSADRCRSLPPDRRWKMHCGAKSICSVQWPLEQRL
;
A
#
# COMPACT_ATOMS: atom_id res chain seq x y z
N MET A 1 -32.98 39.30 61.76
CA MET A 1 -33.50 40.41 60.93
C MET A 1 -32.94 41.72 61.47
N PRO A 2 -32.07 42.40 60.73
CA PRO A 2 -31.87 43.84 60.84
C PRO A 2 -32.33 44.55 59.53
N PRO A 3 -32.60 45.86 59.58
CA PRO A 3 -33.50 46.53 58.65
C PRO A 3 -32.83 47.00 57.35
N LEU A 4 -33.62 47.05 56.27
CA LEU A 4 -33.28 47.64 54.97
C LEU A 4 -33.21 49.17 55.06
N PRO A 5 -32.19 49.86 54.51
CA PRO A 5 -32.22 51.30 54.37
C PRO A 5 -32.91 51.72 53.06
N LEU A 6 -33.67 52.81 53.19
CA LEU A 6 -34.55 53.46 52.23
C LEU A 6 -33.84 53.91 50.94
N LYS A 7 -34.55 53.74 49.83
CA LYS A 7 -34.21 54.21 48.49
C LYS A 7 -34.57 55.71 48.37
N GLU A 8 -33.63 56.59 48.63
CA GLU A 8 -33.74 58.01 48.28
C GLU A 8 -33.40 58.21 46.78
N ARG A 9 -34.23 58.95 46.05
CA ARG A 9 -34.16 59.16 44.60
C ARG A 9 -34.16 60.65 44.28
N PHE A 10 -33.07 61.19 43.69
CA PHE A 10 -32.96 62.41 42.85
C PHE A 10 -31.52 62.49 42.23
N PRO A 11 -31.19 63.29 41.19
CA PRO A 11 -31.35 63.16 39.71
C PRO A 11 -29.99 62.93 38.93
N PRO A 12 -29.90 62.98 37.58
CA PRO A 12 -28.84 62.29 36.81
C PRO A 12 -27.63 63.19 36.46
N ILE A 13 -26.52 63.09 37.21
CA ILE A 13 -25.23 63.72 36.82
C ILE A 13 -24.09 62.67 36.71
N MET A 14 -24.34 61.40 37.00
CA MET A 14 -23.26 60.42 37.24
C MET A 14 -23.26 59.24 36.25
N ALA A 15 -23.44 59.48 34.94
CA ALA A 15 -23.41 58.42 33.92
C ALA A 15 -21.99 58.05 33.46
N CYS A 16 -20.97 58.89 33.71
CA CYS A 16 -19.59 58.61 33.26
C CYS A 16 -18.75 57.81 34.27
N CYS A 17 -19.14 57.76 35.55
CA CYS A 17 -18.39 57.05 36.60
C CYS A 17 -18.68 55.55 36.70
N GLY A 18 -19.68 55.02 35.98
CA GLY A 18 -20.05 53.60 36.02
C GLY A 18 -19.23 52.70 35.09
N LEU A 19 -18.70 53.24 33.98
CA LEU A 19 -17.92 52.48 32.98
C LEU A 19 -16.48 52.20 33.43
N CYS A 20 -15.99 52.93 34.45
CA CYS A 20 -14.67 52.74 35.06
C CYS A 20 -14.77 52.11 36.46
N GLN A 21 -15.83 51.35 36.74
CA GLN A 21 -15.97 50.59 37.98
C GLN A 21 -15.24 49.26 37.84
N TYR A 22 -14.07 49.15 38.46
CA TYR A 22 -13.33 47.89 38.59
C TYR A 22 -13.44 47.42 40.04
N GLU A 23 -14.32 46.45 40.29
CA GLU A 23 -14.39 45.78 41.58
C GLU A 23 -13.27 44.76 41.67
N THR A 24 -12.43 44.88 42.70
CA THR A 24 -11.35 43.92 42.98
C THR A 24 -11.70 43.12 44.22
N ASN A 25 -11.47 41.81 44.17
CA ASN A 25 -11.66 40.96 45.34
C ASN A 25 -10.73 41.42 46.47
N LYS A 26 -11.31 41.74 47.63
CA LYS A 26 -10.52 42.03 48.83
C LYS A 26 -9.80 40.77 49.28
N LEU A 27 -8.49 40.71 49.03
CA LEU A 27 -7.64 39.57 49.36
C LEU A 27 -6.96 39.80 50.72
N VAL A 28 -7.04 38.81 51.60
CA VAL A 28 -6.28 38.81 52.86
C VAL A 28 -4.95 38.10 52.62
N ARG A 29 -3.84 38.81 52.87
CA ARG A 29 -2.48 38.25 52.70
C ARG A 29 -2.07 37.49 53.95
N ILE A 30 -2.06 36.16 53.87
CA ILE A 30 -1.56 35.28 54.94
C ILE A 30 -0.06 35.05 54.74
N GLN A 31 0.78 35.57 55.66
CA GLN A 31 2.22 35.35 55.63
C GLN A 31 2.57 34.02 56.30
N SER A 32 2.79 32.98 55.50
CA SER A 32 3.36 31.72 55.97
C SER A 32 4.26 31.08 54.91
N VAL A 33 5.38 30.50 55.36
CA VAL A 33 6.35 29.86 54.46
C VAL A 33 5.77 28.58 53.85
N ARG A 34 4.97 27.82 54.61
CA ARG A 34 4.36 26.55 54.17
C ARG A 34 3.35 26.76 53.03
N LEU A 35 2.41 27.70 53.17
CA LEU A 35 1.42 27.99 52.12
C LEU A 35 2.08 28.62 50.89
N GLY A 36 3.11 29.46 51.10
CA GLY A 36 3.91 30.02 50.01
C GLY A 36 4.60 28.94 49.19
N SER A 37 5.28 28.01 49.86
CA SER A 37 5.96 26.88 49.20
C SER A 37 4.98 25.99 48.44
N LEU A 38 3.83 25.66 49.02
CA LEU A 38 2.79 24.88 48.35
C LEU A 38 2.31 25.57 47.07
N LYS A 39 2.01 26.88 47.13
CA LYS A 39 1.61 27.67 45.96
C LYS A 39 2.66 27.65 44.86
N TRP A 40 3.94 27.82 45.21
CA TRP A 40 5.04 27.79 44.24
C TRP A 40 5.26 26.40 43.65
N SER A 41 5.14 25.34 44.44
CA SER A 41 5.26 23.96 43.97
C SER A 41 4.18 23.60 42.94
N LEU A 42 2.91 23.95 43.22
CA LEU A 42 1.80 23.73 42.29
C LEU A 42 2.02 24.51 40.98
N ASN A 43 2.43 25.77 41.09
CA ASN A 43 2.74 26.59 39.91
C ASN A 43 3.90 26.01 39.10
N ALA A 44 4.95 25.50 39.76
CA ALA A 44 6.08 24.87 39.09
C ALA A 44 5.68 23.59 38.36
N VAL A 45 4.84 22.74 38.96
CA VAL A 45 4.30 21.53 38.33
C VAL A 45 3.48 21.87 37.09
N ILE A 46 2.61 22.88 37.18
CA ILE A 46 1.80 23.33 36.04
C ILE A 46 2.70 23.82 34.90
N LEU A 47 3.69 24.66 35.20
CA LEU A 47 4.65 25.15 34.21
C LEU A 47 5.48 24.01 33.58
N LEU A 48 5.91 23.03 34.39
CA LEU A 48 6.64 21.86 33.90
C LEU A 48 5.82 21.06 32.88
N VAL A 49 4.55 20.79 33.16
CA VAL A 49 3.66 20.05 32.25
C VAL A 49 3.47 20.79 30.94
N ILE A 50 3.27 22.12 30.98
CA ILE A 50 3.13 22.94 29.77
C ILE A 50 4.41 22.89 28.93
N CYS A 51 5.58 23.04 29.55
CA CYS A 51 6.88 22.94 28.86
C CYS A 51 7.09 21.55 28.24
N LEU A 52 6.78 20.48 28.97
CA LEU A 52 6.88 19.11 28.46
C LEU A 52 5.96 18.90 27.26
N MET A 53 4.70 19.35 27.32
CA MET A 53 3.75 19.22 26.22
C MET A 53 4.17 20.02 24.98
N MET A 54 4.75 21.20 25.17
CA MET A 54 5.27 22.05 24.09
C MET A 54 6.48 21.40 23.39
N LEU A 55 7.40 20.83 24.18
CA LEU A 55 8.58 20.13 23.65
C LEU A 55 8.20 18.81 22.96
N TRP A 56 7.29 18.03 23.54
CA TRP A 56 6.89 16.72 23.01
C TRP A 56 6.13 16.85 21.69
N ASN A 57 5.12 17.73 21.65
CA ASN A 57 4.28 17.88 20.47
C ASN A 57 4.90 18.80 19.41
N ARG A 58 6.06 19.41 19.69
CA ARG A 58 6.76 20.36 18.82
C ARG A 58 5.83 21.44 18.23
N LYS A 59 4.76 21.80 18.95
CA LYS A 59 3.69 22.71 18.47
C LYS A 59 4.16 24.15 18.25
N TYR A 60 5.36 24.47 18.69
CA TYR A 60 6.02 25.74 18.41
C TYR A 60 6.55 25.83 16.96
N GLN A 61 6.55 24.72 16.21
CA GLN A 61 6.91 24.67 14.79
C GLN A 61 5.68 24.40 13.93
N GLN A 62 5.58 25.13 12.81
CA GLN A 62 4.67 24.81 11.72
C GLN A 62 5.36 23.77 10.83
N PHE A 63 4.74 22.61 10.64
CA PHE A 63 5.26 21.55 9.77
C PHE A 63 4.51 21.58 8.43
N ASP A 64 5.26 21.66 7.33
CA ASP A 64 4.73 21.50 5.98
C ASP A 64 4.84 20.04 5.53
N LEU A 65 3.78 19.54 4.88
CA LEU A 65 3.77 18.20 4.33
C LEU A 65 4.65 18.18 3.07
N VAL A 66 5.71 17.38 3.07
CA VAL A 66 6.58 17.22 1.90
C VAL A 66 5.87 16.39 0.84
N VAL A 67 5.61 16.98 -0.32
CA VAL A 67 5.18 16.25 -1.52
C VAL A 67 6.44 15.77 -2.25
N SER A 68 6.76 14.48 -2.10
CA SER A 68 7.90 13.86 -2.79
C SER A 68 7.49 13.27 -4.14
N SER A 69 8.17 13.66 -5.21
CA SER A 69 8.09 13.02 -6.53
C SER A 69 9.36 12.22 -6.79
N VAL A 70 9.23 10.93 -7.11
CA VAL A 70 10.37 10.06 -7.41
C VAL A 70 10.35 9.68 -8.88
N THR A 71 11.37 10.12 -9.62
CA THR A 71 11.57 9.77 -11.03
C THR A 71 12.76 8.83 -11.15
N THR A 72 12.52 7.56 -11.45
CA THR A 72 13.59 6.54 -11.60
C THR A 72 14.00 6.39 -13.06
N LYS A 73 15.30 6.44 -13.34
CA LYS A 73 15.88 6.14 -14.66
C LYS A 73 16.83 4.96 -14.53
N MET A 74 16.61 3.93 -15.35
CA MET A 74 17.49 2.75 -15.39
C MET A 74 18.56 2.90 -16.46
N LYS A 75 19.73 2.31 -16.19
CA LYS A 75 20.84 2.17 -17.13
C LYS A 75 21.46 0.79 -16.91
N GLY A 76 21.71 0.07 -18.00
CA GLY A 76 22.33 -1.24 -17.93
C GLY A 76 22.00 -2.03 -19.18
N VAL A 77 22.97 -2.82 -19.63
CA VAL A 77 22.86 -3.72 -20.77
C VAL A 77 23.18 -5.11 -20.27
N ALA A 78 22.36 -6.09 -20.62
CA ALA A 78 22.55 -7.49 -20.25
C ALA A 78 22.66 -8.35 -21.51
N GLN A 79 23.56 -9.33 -21.49
CA GLN A 79 23.65 -10.32 -22.55
C GLN A 79 23.03 -11.63 -22.05
N ILE A 80 22.06 -12.16 -22.80
CA ILE A 80 21.34 -13.38 -22.45
C ILE A 80 21.43 -14.42 -23.56
N GLN A 81 21.29 -15.69 -23.20
CA GLN A 81 21.28 -16.80 -24.14
C GLN A 81 19.88 -17.41 -24.18
N LEU A 82 19.16 -17.24 -25.29
CA LEU A 82 17.84 -17.83 -25.46
C LEU A 82 17.91 -19.15 -26.23
N PRO A 83 17.19 -20.20 -25.79
CA PRO A 83 17.05 -21.41 -26.57
C PRO A 83 16.33 -21.10 -27.88
N GLY A 84 17.04 -21.23 -29.01
CA GLY A 84 16.51 -21.03 -30.36
C GLY A 84 16.86 -19.69 -31.03
N GLU A 85 17.34 -18.70 -30.29
CA GLU A 85 17.68 -17.35 -30.80
C GLU A 85 19.14 -16.95 -30.57
N GLY A 86 19.91 -17.75 -29.81
CA GLY A 86 21.33 -17.50 -29.58
C GLY A 86 21.59 -16.40 -28.54
N GLN A 87 22.75 -15.75 -28.64
CA GLN A 87 23.12 -14.63 -27.77
C GLN A 87 22.39 -13.36 -28.19
N LEU A 88 21.58 -12.80 -27.29
CA LEU A 88 20.83 -11.58 -27.49
C LEU A 88 21.26 -10.54 -26.44
N VAL A 89 21.34 -9.28 -26.84
CA VAL A 89 21.65 -8.15 -25.96
C VAL A 89 20.35 -7.43 -25.62
N TRP A 90 20.08 -7.23 -24.34
CA TRP A 90 18.91 -6.54 -23.80
C TRP A 90 19.34 -5.21 -23.19
N ASP A 91 18.70 -4.12 -23.59
CA ASP A 91 18.87 -2.79 -23.00
C ASP A 91 17.75 -2.50 -21.98
N SER A 92 17.86 -1.37 -21.28
CA SER A 92 16.89 -0.81 -20.34
C SER A 92 15.46 -0.79 -20.85
N VAL A 93 15.24 -0.64 -22.15
CA VAL A 93 13.90 -0.68 -22.75
C VAL A 93 13.32 -2.09 -22.87
N ASP A 94 14.17 -3.13 -22.85
CA ASP A 94 13.74 -4.52 -23.07
C ASP A 94 13.40 -5.21 -21.75
N TYR A 95 14.15 -4.94 -20.67
CA TYR A 95 13.87 -5.52 -19.34
C TYR A 95 13.01 -4.65 -18.43
N SER A 96 12.83 -3.36 -18.74
CA SER A 96 11.93 -2.50 -17.94
C SER A 96 10.49 -2.61 -18.43
N GLY A 97 9.58 -2.88 -17.49
CA GLY A 97 8.15 -2.83 -17.77
C GLY A 97 7.66 -1.40 -18.01
N PRO A 98 6.37 -1.21 -18.35
CA PRO A 98 5.80 0.14 -18.50
C PRO A 98 6.08 0.97 -17.24
N ALA A 99 6.62 2.17 -17.44
CA ALA A 99 7.04 3.05 -16.35
C ALA A 99 5.83 3.41 -15.47
N GLN A 100 5.87 3.02 -14.19
CA GLN A 100 4.87 3.40 -13.19
C GLN A 100 5.39 4.57 -12.35
N LYS A 101 4.47 5.43 -11.89
CA LYS A 101 4.80 6.51 -10.97
C LYS A 101 5.05 5.87 -9.59
N ASN A 102 6.32 5.88 -9.14
CA ASN A 102 6.83 5.37 -7.86
C ASN A 102 7.23 3.89 -7.77
N SER A 103 7.10 3.11 -8.83
CA SER A 103 7.55 1.72 -8.86
C SER A 103 8.19 1.38 -10.19
N PHE A 104 9.07 0.38 -10.16
CA PHE A 104 9.75 -0.09 -11.36
C PHE A 104 9.74 -1.61 -11.40
N PHE A 105 9.69 -2.16 -12.62
CA PHE A 105 9.74 -3.59 -12.87
C PHE A 105 10.99 -3.90 -13.67
N VAL A 106 11.74 -4.92 -13.24
CA VAL A 106 12.95 -5.41 -13.92
C VAL A 106 12.79 -6.89 -14.17
N MET A 107 12.85 -7.28 -15.44
CA MET A 107 12.84 -8.69 -15.85
C MET A 107 14.23 -9.31 -15.69
N THR A 108 14.34 -10.36 -14.87
CA THR A 108 15.60 -11.07 -14.62
C THR A 108 15.68 -12.44 -15.27
N ASN A 109 14.54 -13.06 -15.55
CA ASN A 109 14.45 -14.34 -16.24
C ASN A 109 13.32 -14.28 -17.27
N VAL A 110 13.59 -14.76 -18.49
CA VAL A 110 12.64 -14.79 -19.60
C VAL A 110 12.53 -16.17 -20.19
N ILE A 111 11.28 -16.55 -20.42
CA ILE A 111 10.88 -17.73 -21.17
C ILE A 111 10.15 -17.24 -22.42
N VAL A 112 10.73 -17.46 -23.60
CA VAL A 112 10.15 -17.02 -24.89
C VAL A 112 9.74 -18.23 -25.72
N THR A 113 8.43 -18.40 -25.92
CA THR A 113 7.90 -19.40 -26.84
C THR A 113 7.49 -18.75 -28.17
N LYS A 114 8.30 -18.94 -29.22
CA LYS A 114 7.99 -18.42 -30.56
C LYS A 114 6.98 -19.30 -31.32
N GLY A 115 6.30 -18.70 -32.30
CA GLY A 115 5.40 -19.42 -33.20
C GLY A 115 4.10 -19.90 -32.55
N GLN A 116 3.66 -19.20 -31.51
CA GLN A 116 2.37 -19.42 -30.87
C GLN A 116 1.22 -19.24 -31.86
N LYS A 117 0.41 -20.28 -32.08
CA LYS A 117 -0.75 -20.25 -32.96
C LYS A 117 -1.98 -20.74 -32.23
N GLN A 118 -3.13 -20.10 -32.47
CA GLN A 118 -4.39 -20.58 -31.93
C GLN A 118 -4.74 -21.92 -32.58
N GLY A 119 -4.94 -22.95 -31.77
CA GLY A 119 -5.14 -24.29 -32.27
C GLY A 119 -5.69 -25.24 -31.22
N LYS A 120 -5.64 -26.53 -31.55
CA LYS A 120 -5.95 -27.62 -30.63
C LYS A 120 -4.65 -28.32 -30.28
N CYS A 121 -4.18 -28.16 -29.05
CA CYS A 121 -2.99 -28.83 -28.54
C CYS A 121 -3.32 -29.56 -27.23
N PRO A 122 -2.59 -30.66 -26.94
CA PRO A 122 -2.66 -31.28 -25.62
C PRO A 122 -2.15 -30.31 -24.54
N GLU A 123 -2.90 -30.19 -23.44
CA GLU A 123 -2.57 -29.31 -22.32
C GLU A 123 -1.99 -30.14 -21.16
N VAL A 124 -0.89 -29.66 -20.56
CA VAL A 124 -0.32 -30.26 -19.34
C VAL A 124 -1.00 -29.60 -18.14
N PRO A 125 -1.89 -30.31 -17.42
CA PRO A 125 -2.55 -29.73 -16.27
C PRO A 125 -1.57 -29.60 -15.10
N TRP A 126 -1.74 -28.55 -14.30
CA TRP A 126 -0.89 -28.28 -13.13
C TRP A 126 -0.81 -29.46 -12.14
N ASN A 127 -1.91 -30.20 -11.98
CA ASN A 127 -1.99 -31.36 -11.10
C ASN A 127 -1.38 -32.65 -11.70
N GLY A 128 -0.76 -32.58 -12.89
CA GLY A 128 -0.15 -33.73 -13.55
C GLY A 128 -1.14 -34.82 -13.96
N ARG A 129 -2.45 -34.52 -13.99
CA ARG A 129 -3.49 -35.49 -14.34
C ARG A 129 -3.34 -35.93 -15.79
N LEU A 130 -2.95 -37.19 -15.96
CA LEU A 130 -2.92 -37.87 -17.25
C LEU A 130 -4.31 -38.39 -17.58
N CYS A 131 -4.62 -38.45 -18.87
CA CYS A 131 -5.83 -39.08 -19.35
C CYS A 131 -5.49 -40.50 -19.84
N VAL A 132 -6.34 -41.48 -19.51
CA VAL A 132 -6.15 -42.89 -19.89
C VAL A 132 -7.07 -43.24 -21.05
N SER A 133 -8.29 -42.69 -21.03
CA SER A 133 -9.28 -42.85 -22.07
C SER A 133 -9.79 -41.49 -22.56
N ASP A 134 -10.20 -41.45 -23.82
CA ASP A 134 -10.84 -40.30 -24.46
C ASP A 134 -12.04 -39.74 -23.68
N LYS A 135 -12.68 -40.58 -22.86
CA LYS A 135 -13.82 -40.22 -21.98
C LYS A 135 -13.42 -39.41 -20.75
N ASP A 136 -12.14 -39.44 -20.34
CA ASP A 136 -11.64 -38.67 -19.18
C ASP A 136 -11.65 -37.16 -19.47
N CYS A 137 -11.70 -36.78 -20.75
CA CYS A 137 -11.64 -35.39 -21.18
C CYS A 137 -13.05 -34.78 -21.30
N GLN A 138 -13.51 -34.13 -20.23
CA GLN A 138 -14.78 -33.41 -20.24
C GLN A 138 -14.75 -32.17 -21.13
N LYS A 139 -15.73 -32.08 -22.03
CA LYS A 139 -15.89 -30.96 -22.97
C LYS A 139 -16.33 -29.68 -22.28
N GLY A 140 -15.73 -28.55 -22.69
CA GLY A 140 -16.11 -27.23 -22.19
C GLY A 140 -15.63 -26.91 -20.78
N ALA A 141 -14.95 -27.83 -20.10
CA ALA A 141 -14.40 -27.56 -18.78
C ALA A 141 -13.17 -26.64 -18.88
N SER A 142 -13.27 -25.44 -18.31
CA SER A 142 -12.16 -24.54 -18.05
C SER A 142 -11.93 -24.45 -16.53
N THR A 143 -10.67 -24.45 -16.12
CA THR A 143 -10.25 -24.22 -14.73
C THR A 143 -9.44 -22.93 -14.67
N PRO A 144 -9.38 -22.22 -13.54
CA PRO A 144 -8.53 -21.02 -13.43
C PRO A 144 -7.05 -21.27 -13.78
N GLN A 145 -6.60 -22.51 -13.66
CA GLN A 145 -5.23 -22.95 -13.98
C GLN A 145 -5.08 -23.52 -15.40
N SER A 146 -6.15 -23.52 -16.22
CA SER A 146 -6.06 -23.98 -17.61
C SER A 146 -5.79 -22.83 -18.56
N ASN A 147 -4.89 -23.05 -19.52
CA ASN A 147 -4.51 -22.14 -20.59
C ASN A 147 -5.59 -21.96 -21.68
N GLY A 148 -6.68 -22.71 -21.60
CA GLY A 148 -7.76 -22.61 -22.57
C GLY A 148 -8.99 -23.44 -22.20
N THR A 149 -9.93 -23.51 -23.14
CA THR A 149 -11.15 -24.30 -22.96
C THR A 149 -10.93 -25.71 -23.48
N ARG A 150 -11.27 -26.74 -22.70
CA ARG A 150 -11.16 -28.14 -23.18
C ARG A 150 -12.02 -28.35 -24.44
N SER A 151 -11.34 -28.65 -25.55
CA SER A 151 -11.96 -28.83 -26.86
C SER A 151 -12.60 -30.20 -27.04
N ALA A 152 -12.19 -31.16 -26.19
CA ALA A 152 -12.75 -32.48 -25.97
C ALA A 152 -12.36 -33.64 -26.88
N ASP A 153 -12.63 -34.81 -26.28
CA ASP A 153 -12.80 -36.18 -26.77
C ASP A 153 -11.59 -36.97 -27.26
N ARG A 154 -10.37 -36.42 -27.26
CA ARG A 154 -9.18 -37.23 -27.56
C ARG A 154 -7.99 -37.01 -26.64
N CYS A 155 -7.50 -38.10 -26.06
CA CYS A 155 -6.21 -38.21 -25.41
C CYS A 155 -5.10 -38.25 -26.46
N ARG A 156 -4.12 -37.36 -26.32
CA ARG A 156 -2.95 -37.32 -27.21
C ARG A 156 -1.67 -37.15 -26.41
N SER A 157 -0.60 -37.75 -26.88
CA SER A 157 0.74 -37.54 -26.34
C SER A 157 1.31 -36.20 -26.84
N LEU A 158 2.13 -35.55 -26.00
CA LEU A 158 2.97 -34.44 -26.45
C LEU A 158 4.20 -35.01 -27.17
N PRO A 159 4.58 -34.52 -28.36
CA PRO A 159 5.91 -34.76 -28.90
C PRO A 159 6.94 -33.87 -28.20
N PRO A 160 8.18 -34.33 -27.92
CA PRO A 160 8.78 -35.65 -28.09
C PRO A 160 8.74 -36.43 -26.75
N ASP A 161 7.56 -36.75 -26.25
CA ASP A 161 7.46 -37.53 -25.03
C ASP A 161 7.86 -39.00 -25.27
N ARG A 162 8.91 -39.44 -24.58
CA ARG A 162 9.37 -40.84 -24.59
C ARG A 162 8.62 -41.72 -23.57
N ARG A 163 7.79 -41.13 -22.71
CA ARG A 163 7.13 -41.82 -21.58
C ARG A 163 5.64 -42.12 -21.83
N TRP A 164 5.14 -41.96 -23.07
CA TRP A 164 3.75 -42.25 -23.46
C TRP A 164 2.70 -41.59 -22.54
N LYS A 165 2.98 -40.39 -22.02
CA LYS A 165 2.00 -39.65 -21.22
C LYS A 165 0.95 -39.05 -22.14
N MET A 166 -0.31 -39.35 -21.82
CA MET A 166 -1.46 -38.86 -22.56
C MET A 166 -2.12 -37.70 -21.84
N HIS A 167 -2.46 -36.68 -22.62
CA HIS A 167 -3.03 -35.42 -22.15
C HIS A 167 -4.30 -35.08 -22.94
N CYS A 168 -5.23 -34.42 -22.28
CA CYS A 168 -6.45 -33.93 -22.92
C CYS A 168 -6.15 -32.73 -23.83
N GLY A 169 -6.80 -32.69 -24.99
CA GLY A 169 -6.73 -31.54 -25.90
C GLY A 169 -7.52 -30.33 -25.42
N ALA A 170 -6.88 -29.16 -25.43
CA ALA A 170 -7.50 -27.86 -25.21
C ALA A 170 -7.46 -26.99 -26.47
N LYS A 171 -8.47 -26.13 -26.62
CA LYS A 171 -8.43 -24.99 -27.55
C LYS A 171 -7.72 -23.85 -26.84
N SER A 172 -6.48 -23.61 -27.21
CA SER A 172 -5.62 -22.58 -26.61
C SER A 172 -4.60 -22.08 -27.64
N ILE A 173 -3.72 -21.19 -27.18
CA ILE A 173 -2.53 -20.79 -27.94
C ILE A 173 -1.48 -21.90 -27.80
N CYS A 174 -1.18 -22.56 -28.91
CA CYS A 174 -0.28 -23.70 -28.98
C CYS A 174 1.12 -23.23 -29.42
N SER A 175 2.15 -23.53 -28.63
CA SER A 175 3.54 -23.34 -29.04
C SER A 175 4.05 -24.57 -29.80
N VAL A 176 4.83 -24.35 -30.86
CA VAL A 176 5.42 -25.43 -31.69
C VAL A 176 6.63 -26.11 -31.03
N GLN A 177 7.28 -25.42 -30.08
CA GLN A 177 8.49 -25.87 -29.39
C GLN A 177 8.17 -26.16 -27.92
N TRP A 178 7.51 -27.27 -27.64
CA TRP A 178 7.27 -27.79 -26.28
C TRP A 178 8.08 -29.09 -26.13
N PRO A 179 9.26 -29.08 -25.48
CA PRO A 179 9.37 -29.80 -24.19
C PRO A 179 10.55 -29.41 -23.26
N LEU A 180 10.99 -28.14 -23.19
CA LEU A 180 12.10 -27.75 -22.28
C LEU A 180 11.65 -26.95 -21.05
N GLU A 181 10.41 -26.47 -21.05
CA GLU A 181 9.90 -25.49 -20.09
C GLU A 181 9.20 -26.11 -18.85
N GLN A 182 9.59 -27.31 -18.42
CA GLN A 182 9.10 -27.89 -17.15
C GLN A 182 10.22 -28.35 -16.22
N ARG A 183 11.45 -27.91 -16.47
CA ARG A 183 12.59 -28.22 -15.60
C ARG A 183 13.22 -26.93 -15.09
N LEU A 184 12.46 -26.21 -14.27
CA LEU A 184 13.05 -25.46 -13.16
C LEU A 184 13.41 -26.48 -12.07
#